data_AF-A0A6P1VUJ2-F1
#
_entry.id   AF-A0A6P1VUJ2-F1
#
_cell.length_a   1.000
_cell.length_b   1.000
_cell.length_c   1.000
_cell.angle_alpha   90.00
_cell.angle_beta   90.00
_cell.angle_gamma   90.00
#
_symmetry.space_group_name_H-M   'P 1'
#
loop_
_entity.id
_entity.type
_entity.pdbx_description
1 polymer ?
#
loop_
_entity_poly.entity_id
_entity_poly.type
_entity_poly.pdbx_seq_one_letter_code
_entity_poly.pdbx_strand_id
1 'polypeptide(L)'
;MKTFLFISLWLACYPTFAQSTTTLAYDVSGNRISKKMQGSGPQPSVVASPQAVNPGQQVALSASGCPGTVKWSTGQQGANVTVTPTVTTQYSASCVIAGCVPGVSNVTVDIIQCVLDEVTVATSATIVRYGQPVTLIAYGCTGKVEWSTGQTGNSAIIDVYGPVTQFTATCTKPYCASAGSAFTYVAGTSGCGTGDVLTTLKSGNWNDPSVWSCGRIPTLTDAVYLADGHLINVNVTGYAKLLIQGGGQLLYPSTEPYYTIVFPSY
;
A
#
# COMPACT_ATOMS: atom_id res chain seq x y z
N MET A 1 -80.47 -1.36 10.59
CA MET A 1 -79.99 -1.41 9.19
C MET A 1 -78.49 -1.66 9.23
N LYS A 2 -78.07 -2.86 8.78
CA LYS A 2 -76.70 -3.37 8.55
C LYS A 2 -75.55 -2.77 9.40
N THR A 3 -75.26 -3.42 10.52
CA THR A 3 -73.96 -3.36 11.19
C THR A 3 -72.92 -4.01 10.27
N PHE A 4 -72.18 -3.21 9.51
CA PHE A 4 -71.02 -3.69 8.77
C PHE A 4 -69.88 -3.90 9.77
N LEU A 5 -69.70 -5.16 10.19
CA LEU A 5 -68.50 -5.60 10.89
C LEU A 5 -67.36 -5.58 9.87
N PHE A 6 -66.69 -4.44 9.70
CA PHE A 6 -65.41 -4.40 8.99
C PHE A 6 -64.39 -5.09 9.89
N ILE A 7 -64.26 -6.41 9.74
CA ILE A 7 -63.04 -7.12 10.11
C ILE A 7 -62.00 -6.65 9.11
N SER A 8 -61.42 -5.47 9.37
CA SER A 8 -60.17 -5.08 8.75
C SER A 8 -59.15 -6.11 9.22
N LEU A 9 -58.83 -7.06 8.35
CA LEU A 9 -57.73 -8.00 8.49
C LEU A 9 -56.44 -7.18 8.47
N TRP A 10 -56.10 -6.54 9.59
CA TRP A 10 -54.79 -5.92 9.74
C TRP A 10 -53.78 -7.06 9.67
N LEU A 11 -52.96 -7.08 8.62
CA LEU A 11 -51.72 -7.84 8.61
C LEU A 11 -50.91 -7.37 9.83
N ALA A 12 -51.11 -8.04 10.96
CA ALA A 12 -50.38 -7.79 12.17
C ALA A 12 -48.97 -8.35 11.96
N CYS A 13 -47.96 -7.52 12.19
CA CYS A 13 -46.59 -7.96 12.46
C CYS A 13 -46.69 -9.13 13.45
N TYR A 14 -46.33 -10.35 13.06
CA TYR A 14 -46.35 -11.50 13.99
C TYR A 14 -45.51 -11.15 15.24
N PRO A 15 -45.94 -11.50 16.45
CA PRO A 15 -45.50 -10.89 17.72
C PRO A 15 -44.12 -11.35 18.22
N THR A 16 -43.21 -11.77 17.34
CA THR A 16 -41.86 -12.20 17.72
C THR A 16 -40.87 -11.03 17.88
N PHE A 17 -41.35 -9.78 18.00
CA PHE A 17 -40.50 -8.58 17.96
C PHE A 17 -40.54 -7.74 19.24
N ALA A 18 -39.43 -7.04 19.50
CA ALA A 18 -38.99 -6.59 20.81
C ALA A 18 -39.88 -5.59 21.55
N GLN A 19 -40.78 -4.86 20.88
CA GLN A 19 -41.70 -3.88 21.50
C GLN A 19 -43.00 -3.73 20.70
N SER A 20 -44.13 -3.52 21.39
CA SER A 20 -45.44 -3.25 20.78
C SER A 20 -46.10 -2.02 21.40
N THR A 21 -46.57 -1.11 20.55
CA THR A 21 -47.33 0.07 20.97
C THR A 21 -48.81 -0.20 20.80
N THR A 22 -49.60 0.03 21.87
CA THR A 22 -51.06 -0.13 21.85
C THR A 22 -51.70 1.25 21.80
N THR A 23 -52.39 1.57 20.71
CA THR A 23 -53.25 2.77 20.64
C THR A 23 -54.70 2.37 20.88
N LEU A 24 -55.32 2.97 21.89
CA LEU A 24 -56.74 2.80 22.20
C LEU A 24 -57.48 4.06 21.77
N ALA A 25 -58.58 3.90 21.04
CA ALA A 25 -59.48 5.01 20.75
C ALA A 25 -60.75 4.85 21.58
N TYR A 26 -61.30 5.97 22.04
CA TYR A 26 -62.52 6.04 22.86
C TYR A 26 -63.55 6.97 22.20
N ASP A 27 -64.85 6.70 22.40
CA ASP A 27 -65.92 7.63 22.04
C ASP A 27 -66.06 8.77 23.07
N VAL A 28 -66.95 9.73 22.78
CA VAL A 28 -67.26 10.86 23.67
C VAL A 28 -67.87 10.44 25.01
N SER A 29 -68.32 9.18 25.14
CA SER A 29 -68.88 8.60 26.37
C SER A 29 -67.85 7.79 27.16
N GLY A 30 -66.60 7.72 26.70
CA GLY A 30 -65.52 6.97 27.33
C GLY A 30 -65.50 5.47 26.99
N ASN A 31 -66.31 4.99 26.04
CA ASN A 31 -66.26 3.60 25.60
C ASN A 31 -65.15 3.38 24.59
N ARG A 32 -64.43 2.25 24.70
CA ARG A 32 -63.37 1.90 23.75
C ARG A 32 -63.97 1.54 22.38
N ILE A 33 -63.62 2.32 21.36
CA ILE A 33 -64.08 2.13 19.97
C ILE A 33 -63.09 1.35 19.10
N SER A 34 -61.79 1.34 19.44
CA SER A 34 -60.82 0.47 18.76
C SER A 34 -59.57 0.21 19.60
N LYS A 35 -58.85 -0.86 19.26
CA LYS A 35 -57.52 -1.18 19.77
C LYS A 35 -56.63 -1.50 18.57
N LYS A 36 -55.60 -0.69 18.36
CA LYS A 36 -54.57 -0.93 17.34
C LYS A 36 -53.26 -1.32 18.03
N MET A 37 -52.75 -2.49 17.68
CA MET A 37 -51.42 -2.94 18.08
C MET A 37 -50.46 -2.68 16.91
N GLN A 38 -49.34 -2.03 17.17
CA GLN A 38 -48.28 -1.87 16.18
C GLN A 38 -46.98 -2.46 16.74
N GLY A 39 -46.44 -3.46 16.04
CA GLY A 39 -45.14 -4.06 16.39
C GLY A 39 -43.97 -3.24 15.86
N SER A 40 -42.84 -3.27 16.55
CA SER A 40 -41.55 -2.87 15.98
C SER A 40 -41.03 -3.95 15.05
N GLY A 41 -40.46 -3.60 13.91
CA GLY A 41 -39.71 -4.51 13.05
C GLY A 41 -38.36 -4.89 13.69
N PRO A 42 -37.69 -5.95 13.19
CA PRO A 42 -36.38 -6.32 13.67
C PRO A 42 -35.36 -5.26 13.27
N GLN A 43 -34.39 -5.05 14.15
CA GLN A 43 -33.22 -4.25 13.85
C GLN A 43 -32.29 -5.09 12.94
N PRO A 44 -31.97 -4.63 11.71
CA PRO A 44 -31.10 -5.40 10.83
C PRO A 44 -29.66 -5.42 11.37
N SER A 45 -28.91 -6.49 11.14
CA SER A 45 -27.47 -6.51 11.36
C SER A 45 -26.78 -5.86 10.16
N VAL A 46 -26.01 -4.80 10.41
CA VAL A 46 -25.41 -3.97 9.36
C VAL A 46 -23.90 -4.06 9.43
N VAL A 47 -23.26 -4.29 8.29
CA VAL A 47 -21.80 -4.36 8.16
C VAL A 47 -21.32 -3.52 6.98
N ALA A 48 -20.12 -2.95 7.11
CA ALA A 48 -19.41 -2.27 6.03
C ALA A 48 -18.16 -3.08 5.69
N SER A 49 -17.94 -3.34 4.40
CA SER A 49 -16.78 -4.07 3.93
C SER A 49 -16.17 -3.39 2.71
N PRO A 50 -14.94 -2.87 2.81
CA PRO A 50 -14.15 -2.65 4.04
C PRO A 50 -14.73 -1.54 4.94
N GLN A 51 -14.42 -1.57 6.25
CA GLN A 51 -14.90 -0.56 7.21
C GLN A 51 -14.06 0.73 7.19
N ALA A 52 -12.80 0.65 6.75
CA ALA A 52 -11.90 1.78 6.62
C ALA A 52 -11.32 1.88 5.21
N VAL A 53 -11.44 3.06 4.59
CA VAL A 53 -11.02 3.30 3.19
C VAL A 53 -10.42 4.67 2.96
N ASN A 54 -9.76 4.84 1.81
CA ASN A 54 -9.39 6.15 1.30
C ASN A 54 -10.59 6.95 0.80
N PRO A 55 -10.51 8.29 0.79
CA PRO A 55 -11.56 9.13 0.25
C PRO A 55 -11.96 8.69 -1.17
N GLY A 56 -13.26 8.48 -1.39
CA GLY A 56 -13.83 8.13 -2.70
C GLY A 56 -13.72 6.65 -3.08
N GLN A 57 -13.11 5.79 -2.25
CA GLN A 57 -13.12 4.36 -2.49
C GLN A 57 -14.49 3.74 -2.23
N GLN A 58 -14.75 2.66 -2.95
CA GLN A 58 -16.02 1.96 -2.91
C GLN A 58 -16.12 1.07 -1.67
N VAL A 59 -17.23 1.18 -0.94
CA VAL A 59 -17.55 0.35 0.24
C VAL A 59 -18.89 -0.34 0.01
N ALA A 60 -18.92 -1.65 0.25
CA ALA A 60 -20.16 -2.41 0.28
C ALA A 60 -20.78 -2.32 1.68
N LEU A 61 -22.02 -1.85 1.75
CA LEU A 61 -22.83 -1.89 2.96
C LEU A 61 -23.82 -3.05 2.82
N SER A 62 -23.83 -3.95 3.80
CA SER A 62 -24.70 -5.12 3.82
C SER A 62 -25.58 -5.10 5.07
N ALA A 63 -26.87 -5.40 4.88
CA ALA A 63 -27.84 -5.52 5.95
C ALA A 63 -28.49 -6.92 5.89
N SER A 64 -28.51 -7.61 7.03
CA SER A 64 -29.13 -8.93 7.19
C SER A 64 -30.13 -8.95 8.35
N GLY A 65 -30.95 -10.00 8.44
CA GLY A 65 -31.97 -10.10 9.50
C GLY A 65 -33.21 -9.21 9.30
N CYS A 66 -33.41 -8.67 8.09
CA CYS A 66 -34.63 -7.95 7.73
C CYS A 66 -35.53 -8.83 6.84
N PRO A 67 -36.71 -9.27 7.33
CA PRO A 67 -37.71 -10.00 6.53
C PRO A 67 -38.43 -9.15 5.48
N GLY A 68 -38.33 -7.82 5.59
CA GLY A 68 -38.95 -6.85 4.68
C GLY A 68 -37.94 -6.18 3.75
N THR A 69 -38.22 -4.93 3.38
CA THR A 69 -37.33 -4.14 2.54
C THR A 69 -36.38 -3.30 3.37
N VAL A 70 -35.08 -3.44 3.14
CA VAL A 70 -34.07 -2.55 3.73
C VAL A 70 -34.05 -1.23 2.96
N LYS A 71 -34.18 -0.11 3.67
CA LYS A 71 -33.97 1.26 3.16
C LYS A 71 -32.76 1.88 3.83
N TRP A 72 -31.84 2.43 3.04
CA TRP A 72 -30.62 3.05 3.54
C TRP A 72 -30.74 4.57 3.63
N SER A 73 -29.94 5.19 4.50
CA SER A 73 -29.83 6.66 4.61
C SER A 73 -29.38 7.34 3.31
N THR A 74 -28.77 6.59 2.38
CA THR A 74 -28.40 7.05 1.03
C THR A 74 -29.59 7.20 0.07
N GLY A 75 -30.78 6.73 0.47
CA GLY A 75 -31.96 6.63 -0.40
C GLY A 75 -32.01 5.33 -1.22
N GLN A 76 -30.94 4.53 -1.22
CA GLN A 76 -30.91 3.22 -1.87
C GLN A 76 -31.71 2.17 -1.07
N GLN A 77 -32.08 1.08 -1.74
CA GLN A 77 -32.85 -0.02 -1.16
C GLN A 77 -32.24 -1.36 -1.52
N GLY A 78 -32.45 -2.36 -0.65
CA GLY A 78 -31.92 -3.71 -0.83
C GLY A 78 -30.93 -4.12 0.26
N ALA A 79 -30.63 -5.42 0.31
CA ALA A 79 -29.76 -6.00 1.33
C ALA A 79 -28.30 -5.55 1.19
N ASN A 80 -27.86 -5.24 -0.03
CA ASN A 80 -26.51 -4.77 -0.32
C ASN A 80 -26.61 -3.45 -1.11
N VAL A 81 -25.85 -2.45 -0.67
CA VAL A 81 -25.69 -1.19 -1.38
C VAL A 81 -24.23 -0.79 -1.41
N THR A 82 -23.91 0.16 -2.28
CA THR A 82 -22.53 0.55 -2.51
C THR A 82 -22.39 2.06 -2.46
N VAL A 83 -21.41 2.52 -1.68
CA VAL A 83 -21.18 3.94 -1.39
C VAL A 83 -19.72 4.32 -1.63
N THR A 84 -19.47 5.61 -1.87
CA THR A 84 -18.12 6.18 -2.07
C THR A 84 -17.92 7.41 -1.17
N PRO A 85 -17.81 7.22 0.16
CA PRO A 85 -17.64 8.33 1.10
C PRO A 85 -16.30 9.05 0.90
N THR A 86 -16.30 10.38 1.11
CA THR A 86 -15.08 11.22 1.10
C THR A 86 -14.70 11.71 2.50
N VAL A 87 -15.60 11.59 3.46
CA VAL A 87 -15.40 11.87 4.89
C VAL A 87 -16.00 10.73 5.73
N THR A 88 -15.51 10.53 6.95
CA THR A 88 -16.06 9.51 7.86
C THR A 88 -17.56 9.72 8.01
N THR A 89 -18.34 8.73 7.60
CA THR A 89 -19.79 8.86 7.45
C THR A 89 -20.48 7.70 8.15
N GLN A 90 -21.49 8.01 8.96
CA GLN A 90 -22.39 7.02 9.53
C GLN A 90 -23.59 6.81 8.60
N TYR A 91 -23.81 5.55 8.22
CA TYR A 91 -24.96 5.12 7.43
C TYR A 91 -25.98 4.42 8.32
N SER A 92 -27.25 4.60 8.03
CA SER A 92 -28.33 3.88 8.71
C SER A 92 -29.12 3.00 7.76
N ALA A 93 -29.53 1.83 8.23
CA ALA A 93 -30.38 0.89 7.52
C ALA A 93 -31.68 0.67 8.31
N SER A 94 -32.80 0.91 7.65
CA SER A 94 -34.15 0.74 8.20
C SER A 94 -34.82 -0.48 7.60
N CYS A 95 -35.24 -1.44 8.43
CA CYS A 95 -36.00 -2.59 7.99
C CYS A 95 -37.50 -2.25 7.92
N VAL A 96 -38.05 -2.14 6.72
CA VAL A 96 -39.45 -1.76 6.47
C VAL A 96 -40.31 -2.99 6.22
N ILE A 97 -41.28 -3.21 7.11
CA ILE A 97 -42.30 -4.25 7.01
C ILE A 97 -43.66 -3.55 7.10
N ALA A 98 -44.60 -3.90 6.20
CA ALA A 98 -45.91 -3.28 6.17
C ALA A 98 -46.63 -3.42 7.53
N GLY A 99 -47.10 -2.31 8.08
CA GLY A 99 -47.80 -2.28 9.37
C GLY A 99 -46.90 -2.31 10.62
N CYS A 100 -45.57 -2.33 10.47
CA CYS A 100 -44.62 -2.30 11.60
C CYS A 100 -43.86 -0.97 11.65
N VAL A 101 -43.44 -0.55 12.84
CA VAL A 101 -42.46 0.54 12.99
C VAL A 101 -41.09 0.02 12.52
N PRO A 102 -40.36 0.70 11.62
CA PRO A 102 -39.07 0.19 11.14
C PRO A 102 -38.01 0.07 12.25
N GLY A 103 -37.33 -1.07 12.30
CA GLY A 103 -36.11 -1.22 13.11
C GLY A 103 -34.91 -0.59 12.38
N VAL A 104 -34.08 0.18 13.09
CA VAL A 104 -32.96 0.94 12.51
C VAL A 104 -31.64 0.50 13.14
N SER A 105 -30.64 0.28 12.29
CA SER A 105 -29.23 0.05 12.69
C SER A 105 -28.30 1.03 11.99
N ASN A 106 -27.17 1.30 12.61
CA ASN A 106 -26.15 2.18 12.07
C ASN A 106 -24.83 1.42 11.84
N VAL A 107 -24.08 1.86 10.84
CA VAL A 107 -22.70 1.45 10.59
C VAL A 107 -21.87 2.68 10.24
N THR A 108 -20.66 2.77 10.77
CA THR A 108 -19.73 3.86 10.44
C THR A 108 -18.70 3.35 9.43
N VAL A 109 -18.50 4.11 8.36
CA VAL A 109 -17.38 3.93 7.45
C VAL A 109 -16.34 4.99 7.78
N ASP A 110 -15.15 4.55 8.17
CA ASP A 110 -14.04 5.41 8.53
C ASP A 110 -13.26 5.80 7.28
N ILE A 111 -13.11 7.12 7.07
CA ILE A 111 -12.21 7.63 6.03
C ILE A 111 -10.86 7.91 6.64
N ILE A 112 -9.87 7.16 6.18
CA ILE A 112 -8.48 7.37 6.56
C ILE A 112 -7.92 8.48 5.67
N GLN A 113 -7.76 9.65 6.27
CA GLN A 113 -7.09 10.78 5.63
C GLN A 113 -5.58 10.53 5.61
N CYS A 114 -4.95 10.66 4.44
CA CYS A 114 -3.49 10.60 4.38
C CYS A 114 -2.90 11.88 4.97
N VAL A 115 -2.22 11.74 6.10
CA VAL A 115 -1.39 12.80 6.66
C VAL A 115 0.03 12.61 6.13
N LEU A 116 0.51 13.63 5.41
CA LEU A 116 1.87 13.65 4.88
C LEU A 116 2.88 13.84 6.03
N ASP A 117 3.97 13.11 5.96
CA ASP A 117 5.11 13.19 6.87
C ASP A 117 6.22 14.05 6.24
N GLU A 118 6.80 14.95 7.04
CA GLU A 118 8.02 15.68 6.67
C GLU A 118 9.24 14.77 6.81
N VAL A 119 9.52 14.00 5.76
CA VAL A 119 10.65 13.07 5.73
C VAL A 119 11.95 13.84 5.48
N THR A 120 13.01 13.48 6.22
CA THR A 120 14.38 13.95 5.94
C THR A 120 15.33 12.77 5.88
N VAL A 121 16.43 12.91 5.14
CA VAL A 121 17.46 11.87 5.00
C VAL A 121 18.81 12.43 5.41
N ALA A 122 19.52 11.69 6.26
CA ALA A 122 20.92 11.92 6.59
C ALA A 122 21.78 10.77 6.10
N THR A 123 23.08 11.02 5.91
CA THR A 123 24.06 10.02 5.52
C THR A 123 25.27 10.09 6.42
N SER A 124 25.95 8.96 6.63
CA SER A 124 27.22 8.93 7.37
C SER A 124 28.37 9.61 6.61
N ALA A 125 28.27 9.68 5.27
CA ALA A 125 29.22 10.35 4.39
C ALA A 125 28.54 10.74 3.06
N THR A 126 29.02 11.80 2.42
CA THR A 126 28.56 12.25 1.09
C THR A 126 29.51 11.84 -0.03
N ILE A 127 30.75 11.47 0.31
CA ILE A 127 31.76 10.94 -0.61
C ILE A 127 32.44 9.74 0.06
N VAL A 128 32.52 8.62 -0.64
CA VAL A 128 33.21 7.41 -0.16
C VAL A 128 34.07 6.78 -1.26
N ARG A 129 34.96 5.86 -0.88
CA ARG A 129 35.63 5.00 -1.85
C ARG A 129 34.65 3.96 -2.36
N TYR A 130 34.79 3.54 -3.62
CA TYR A 130 33.96 2.48 -4.17
C TYR A 130 34.02 1.21 -3.31
N GLY A 131 32.85 0.64 -3.01
CA GLY A 131 32.70 -0.53 -2.14
C GLY A 131 32.80 -0.24 -0.64
N GLN A 132 32.95 1.03 -0.22
CA GLN A 132 32.80 1.37 1.20
C GLN A 132 31.32 1.51 1.56
N PRO A 133 30.91 0.98 2.73
CA PRO A 133 29.55 1.09 3.18
C PRO A 133 29.22 2.51 3.65
N VAL A 134 28.03 2.98 3.32
CA VAL A 134 27.43 4.22 3.83
C VAL A 134 26.13 3.88 4.53
N THR A 135 25.93 4.47 5.70
CA THR A 135 24.66 4.40 6.42
C THR A 135 23.78 5.57 6.00
N LEU A 136 22.60 5.25 5.49
CA LEU A 136 21.52 6.18 5.23
C LEU A 136 20.51 6.10 6.38
N ILE A 137 20.03 7.24 6.87
CA ILE A 137 19.05 7.31 7.96
C ILE A 137 17.91 8.22 7.54
N ALA A 138 16.68 7.73 7.67
CA ALA A 138 15.46 8.49 7.42
C ALA A 138 14.81 8.91 8.74
N TYR A 139 14.38 10.17 8.81
CA TYR A 139 13.65 10.74 9.95
C TYR A 139 12.27 11.23 9.53
N GLY A 140 11.37 11.42 10.49
CA GLY A 140 10.05 12.02 10.27
C GLY A 140 8.97 11.06 9.75
N CYS A 141 9.32 9.82 9.39
CA CYS A 141 8.34 8.81 8.97
C CYS A 141 7.69 8.11 10.18
N THR A 142 6.37 8.20 10.28
CA THR A 142 5.55 7.49 11.29
C THR A 142 5.04 6.12 10.81
N GLY A 143 5.23 5.83 9.52
CA GLY A 143 4.93 4.54 8.89
C GLY A 143 6.18 3.68 8.67
N LYS A 144 6.18 2.95 7.56
CA LYS A 144 7.30 2.13 7.10
C LYS A 144 8.16 2.92 6.12
N VAL A 145 9.48 2.90 6.29
CA VAL A 145 10.42 3.47 5.31
C VAL A 145 10.83 2.39 4.31
N GLU A 146 10.75 2.73 3.03
CA GLU A 146 11.21 1.93 1.89
C GLU A 146 12.24 2.73 1.10
N TRP A 147 13.44 2.15 0.94
CA TRP A 147 14.54 2.79 0.22
C TRP A 147 14.53 2.42 -1.26
N SER A 148 15.06 3.29 -2.11
CA SER A 148 15.26 3.02 -3.55
C SER A 148 16.18 1.82 -3.83
N THR A 149 16.91 1.35 -2.82
CA THR A 149 17.72 0.12 -2.87
C THR A 149 16.93 -1.16 -2.61
N GLY A 150 15.63 -1.06 -2.30
CA GLY A 150 14.78 -2.18 -1.89
C GLY A 150 14.88 -2.54 -0.41
N GLN A 151 15.80 -1.92 0.35
CA GLN A 151 15.86 -2.08 1.81
C GLN A 151 14.69 -1.39 2.49
N THR A 152 14.33 -1.86 3.69
CA THR A 152 13.24 -1.29 4.49
C THR A 152 13.71 -1.02 5.91
N GLY A 153 13.06 -0.05 6.56
CA GLY A 153 13.41 0.41 7.90
C GLY A 153 14.08 1.79 7.90
N ASN A 154 14.18 2.37 9.09
CA ASN A 154 14.64 3.75 9.28
C ASN A 154 16.11 3.97 8.90
N SER A 155 16.89 2.90 8.73
CA SER A 155 18.26 2.97 8.25
C SER A 155 18.53 1.91 7.19
N ALA A 156 19.38 2.24 6.23
CA ALA A 156 19.92 1.32 5.24
C ALA A 156 21.44 1.41 5.22
N ILE A 157 22.13 0.29 5.05
CA ILE A 157 23.57 0.24 4.81
C ILE A 157 23.78 -0.21 3.38
N ILE A 158 24.49 0.61 2.59
CA ILE A 158 24.68 0.39 1.16
C ILE A 158 26.15 0.55 0.80
N ASP A 159 26.61 -0.22 -0.18
CA ASP A 159 27.92 0.00 -0.79
C ASP A 159 27.74 0.87 -2.04
N VAL A 160 28.58 1.89 -2.20
CA VAL A 160 28.50 2.85 -3.32
C VAL A 160 29.50 2.48 -4.41
N TYR A 161 29.05 2.41 -5.65
CA TYR A 161 29.89 2.09 -6.82
C TYR A 161 29.74 3.09 -7.99
N GLY A 162 28.85 4.08 -7.89
CA GLY A 162 28.59 5.10 -8.90
C GLY A 162 29.21 6.46 -8.58
N PRO A 163 29.49 7.32 -9.57
CA PRO A 163 30.12 8.62 -9.36
C PRO A 163 29.24 9.56 -8.53
N VAL A 164 27.92 9.56 -8.79
CA VAL A 164 26.90 10.20 -7.94
C VAL A 164 25.66 9.33 -8.01
N THR A 165 25.24 8.77 -6.88
CA THR A 165 24.03 7.95 -6.78
C THR A 165 23.02 8.67 -5.91
N GLN A 166 21.78 8.76 -6.40
CA GLN A 166 20.65 9.27 -5.62
C GLN A 166 20.01 8.13 -4.84
N PHE A 167 19.85 8.32 -3.53
CA PHE A 167 19.09 7.41 -2.69
C PHE A 167 17.83 8.09 -2.19
N THR A 168 16.68 7.44 -2.39
CA THR A 168 15.37 7.96 -1.99
C THR A 168 14.82 7.11 -0.86
N ALA A 169 14.33 7.77 0.20
CA ALA A 169 13.53 7.16 1.25
C ALA A 169 12.06 7.54 1.02
N THR A 170 11.19 6.54 0.90
CA THR A 170 9.74 6.72 0.77
C THR A 170 9.08 6.22 2.05
N CYS A 171 8.32 7.10 2.70
CA CYS A 171 7.49 6.73 3.84
C CYS A 171 6.14 6.21 3.33
N THR A 172 5.78 5.00 3.73
CA THR A 172 4.52 4.34 3.37
C THR A 172 3.70 4.09 4.64
N LYS A 173 2.38 4.30 4.54
CA LYS A 173 1.42 4.06 5.63
C LYS A 173 0.32 3.14 5.12
N PRO A 174 -0.39 2.42 6.01
CA PRO A 174 -1.66 1.81 5.65
C PRO A 174 -2.52 2.86 4.93
N TYR A 175 -3.01 2.52 3.74
CA TYR A 175 -3.88 3.37 2.92
C TYR A 175 -3.21 4.63 2.32
N CYS A 176 -1.92 4.88 2.58
CA CYS A 176 -1.16 5.93 1.90
C CYS A 176 0.17 5.39 1.37
N ALA A 177 0.19 5.05 0.08
CA ALA A 177 1.37 4.49 -0.59
C ALA A 177 2.56 5.46 -0.60
N SER A 178 2.32 6.77 -0.52
CA SER A 178 3.37 7.77 -0.35
C SER A 178 2.89 8.80 0.66
N ALA A 179 3.23 8.57 1.94
CA ALA A 179 3.02 9.52 3.01
C ALA A 179 4.09 10.61 3.04
N GLY A 180 5.23 10.40 2.37
CA GLY A 180 6.28 11.41 2.24
C GLY A 180 7.51 10.79 1.59
N SER A 181 8.38 11.63 1.06
CA SER A 181 9.67 11.17 0.53
C SER A 181 10.73 12.23 0.65
N ALA A 182 11.97 11.78 0.79
CA ALA A 182 13.15 12.63 0.70
C ALA A 182 14.29 11.83 0.07
N PHE A 183 15.30 12.54 -0.41
CA PHE A 183 16.44 11.93 -1.06
C PHE A 183 17.75 12.57 -0.61
N THR A 184 18.83 11.87 -0.89
CA THR A 184 20.20 12.33 -0.69
C THR A 184 21.08 11.84 -1.83
N TYR A 185 22.23 12.47 -2.02
CA TYR A 185 23.24 12.07 -2.99
C TYR A 185 24.49 11.59 -2.26
N VAL A 186 25.02 10.46 -2.70
CA VAL A 186 26.34 9.98 -2.27
C VAL A 186 27.19 9.71 -3.50
N ALA A 187 28.39 10.28 -3.49
CA ALA A 187 29.36 10.08 -4.54
C ALA A 187 30.35 8.97 -4.17
N GLY A 188 30.57 8.03 -5.09
CA GLY A 188 31.68 7.08 -5.00
C GLY A 188 32.88 7.61 -5.78
N THR A 189 34.08 7.30 -5.29
CA THR A 189 35.33 7.60 -5.98
C THR A 189 36.21 6.36 -6.06
N SER A 190 36.87 6.15 -7.20
CA SER A 190 37.88 5.11 -7.31
C SER A 190 39.08 5.51 -6.46
N GLY A 191 39.52 4.61 -5.59
CA GLY A 191 40.91 4.63 -5.15
C GLY A 191 41.79 3.96 -6.21
N CYS A 192 43.06 4.33 -6.26
CA CYS A 192 44.06 3.72 -7.17
C CYS A 192 45.14 2.96 -6.40
N GLY A 193 44.88 2.63 -5.13
CA GLY A 193 45.72 1.78 -4.31
C GLY A 193 45.39 0.29 -4.49
N THR A 194 46.21 -0.54 -3.86
CA THR A 194 46.00 -1.99 -3.82
C THR A 194 44.73 -2.32 -3.05
N GLY A 195 43.82 -3.09 -3.66
CA GLY A 195 42.56 -3.51 -3.04
C GLY A 195 41.39 -2.56 -3.25
N ASP A 196 41.59 -1.43 -3.94
CA ASP A 196 40.51 -0.57 -4.40
C ASP A 196 39.70 -1.21 -5.53
N VAL A 197 38.46 -0.75 -5.70
CA VAL A 197 37.58 -1.21 -6.78
C VAL A 197 37.88 -0.41 -8.06
N LEU A 198 38.23 -1.14 -9.12
CA LEU A 198 38.33 -0.58 -10.46
C LEU A 198 36.95 -0.57 -11.12
N THR A 199 36.55 0.56 -11.70
CA THR A 199 35.27 0.69 -12.41
C THR A 199 35.49 0.89 -13.91
N THR A 200 34.54 0.43 -14.72
CA THR A 200 34.52 0.74 -16.15
C THR A 200 34.12 2.21 -16.38
N LEU A 201 34.93 2.94 -17.14
CA LEU A 201 34.68 4.34 -17.53
C LEU A 201 33.93 4.46 -18.87
N LYS A 202 34.02 3.41 -19.70
CA LYS A 202 33.38 3.30 -21.02
C LYS A 202 33.32 1.84 -21.45
N SER A 203 32.48 1.54 -22.43
CA SER A 203 32.55 0.27 -23.19
C SER A 203 33.89 0.15 -23.93
N GLY A 204 34.40 -1.07 -24.07
CA GLY A 204 35.68 -1.31 -24.75
C GLY A 204 36.27 -2.68 -24.47
N ASN A 205 37.55 -2.84 -24.77
CA ASN A 205 38.26 -4.10 -24.58
C ASN A 205 38.80 -4.23 -23.15
N TRP A 206 38.77 -5.45 -22.59
CA TRP A 206 39.30 -5.72 -21.24
C TRP A 206 40.76 -5.29 -21.10
N ASN A 207 41.57 -5.47 -22.14
CA ASN A 207 42.99 -5.11 -22.12
C ASN A 207 43.29 -3.62 -22.42
N ASP A 208 42.28 -2.77 -22.62
CA ASP A 208 42.46 -1.33 -22.82
C ASP A 208 42.51 -0.62 -21.45
N PRO A 209 43.64 -0.05 -21.02
CA PRO A 209 43.74 0.63 -19.73
C PRO A 209 42.77 1.82 -19.59
N SER A 210 42.37 2.45 -20.70
CA SER A 210 41.43 3.59 -20.68
C SER A 210 39.98 3.21 -20.42
N VAL A 211 39.66 1.91 -20.46
CA VAL A 211 38.35 1.37 -20.03
C VAL A 211 38.22 1.39 -18.52
N TRP A 212 39.32 1.32 -17.78
CA TRP A 212 39.31 1.15 -16.33
C TRP A 212 39.66 2.45 -15.62
N SER A 213 39.00 2.70 -14.48
CA SER A 213 39.45 3.73 -13.55
C SER A 213 40.92 3.52 -13.21
N CYS A 214 41.66 4.59 -12.96
CA CYS A 214 43.13 4.55 -12.73
C CYS A 214 44.00 4.18 -13.94
N GLY A 215 43.43 3.98 -15.14
CA GLY A 215 44.22 3.84 -16.36
C GLY A 215 45.10 2.59 -16.41
N ARG A 216 44.67 1.50 -15.77
CA ARG A 216 45.41 0.23 -15.71
C ARG A 216 44.49 -0.98 -15.88
N ILE A 217 45.03 -2.10 -16.36
CA ILE A 217 44.28 -3.35 -16.52
C ILE A 217 44.07 -4.02 -15.13
N PRO A 218 42.87 -4.56 -14.83
CA PRO A 218 42.62 -5.28 -13.60
C PRO A 218 43.52 -6.50 -13.40
N THR A 219 43.85 -6.77 -12.14
CA THR A 219 44.69 -7.90 -11.71
C THR A 219 43.94 -8.76 -10.69
N LEU A 220 44.55 -9.89 -10.29
CA LEU A 220 43.98 -10.81 -9.29
C LEU A 220 43.70 -10.17 -7.91
N THR A 221 44.24 -8.99 -7.63
CA THR A 221 43.98 -8.27 -6.36
C THR A 221 42.84 -7.27 -6.45
N ASP A 222 42.37 -6.94 -7.66
CA ASP A 222 41.43 -5.85 -7.89
C ASP A 222 39.99 -6.37 -7.95
N ALA A 223 39.11 -5.77 -7.16
CA ALA A 223 37.67 -5.92 -7.41
C ALA A 223 37.29 -5.04 -8.61
N VAL A 224 36.43 -5.55 -9.49
CA VAL A 224 36.05 -4.86 -10.72
C VAL A 224 34.55 -4.61 -10.73
N TYR A 225 34.14 -3.33 -10.82
CA TYR A 225 32.76 -2.91 -10.97
C TYR A 225 32.43 -2.60 -12.43
N LEU A 226 31.49 -3.36 -13.00
CA LEU A 226 30.98 -3.16 -14.35
C LEU A 226 29.81 -2.18 -14.32
N ALA A 227 30.08 -0.90 -14.56
CA ALA A 227 29.07 0.15 -14.54
C ALA A 227 27.95 -0.11 -15.57
N ASP A 228 26.74 0.36 -15.24
CA ASP A 228 25.54 0.15 -16.05
C ASP A 228 25.73 0.59 -17.51
N GLY A 229 25.20 -0.20 -18.44
CA GLY A 229 25.30 0.06 -19.88
C GLY A 229 26.69 -0.13 -20.52
N HIS A 230 27.74 -0.42 -19.75
CA HIS A 230 29.08 -0.69 -20.32
C HIS A 230 29.19 -2.13 -20.83
N LEU A 231 29.68 -2.28 -22.06
CA LEU A 231 29.96 -3.56 -22.71
C LEU A 231 31.47 -3.76 -22.78
N ILE A 232 31.98 -4.76 -22.06
CA ILE A 232 33.42 -5.04 -21.97
C ILE A 232 33.74 -6.33 -22.74
N ASN A 233 34.48 -6.19 -23.84
CA ASN A 233 34.94 -7.31 -24.64
C ASN A 233 36.14 -7.99 -23.96
N VAL A 234 35.98 -9.26 -23.59
CA VAL A 234 37.05 -10.10 -23.04
C VAL A 234 37.92 -10.59 -24.19
N ASN A 235 38.77 -9.70 -24.72
CA ASN A 235 39.62 -9.94 -25.89
C ASN A 235 40.98 -10.56 -25.56
N VAL A 236 41.24 -10.81 -24.28
CA VAL A 236 42.38 -11.55 -23.75
C VAL A 236 41.92 -12.26 -22.47
N THR A 237 42.69 -13.24 -21.97
CA THR A 237 42.48 -13.76 -20.62
C THR A 237 42.68 -12.63 -19.61
N GLY A 238 41.60 -12.26 -18.91
CA GLY A 238 41.59 -11.20 -17.91
C GLY A 238 41.77 -11.75 -16.49
N TYR A 239 42.03 -10.85 -15.53
CA TYR A 239 42.22 -11.21 -14.13
C TYR A 239 41.44 -10.25 -13.23
N ALA A 240 40.74 -10.77 -12.24
CA ALA A 240 40.07 -9.96 -11.23
C ALA A 240 40.00 -10.72 -9.91
N LYS A 241 39.98 -10.01 -8.78
CA LYS A 241 39.64 -10.61 -7.47
C LYS A 241 38.17 -11.05 -7.42
N LEU A 242 37.30 -10.20 -7.94
CA LEU A 242 35.83 -10.35 -7.96
C LEU A 242 35.26 -9.43 -9.04
N LEU A 243 34.15 -9.84 -9.66
CA LEU A 243 33.30 -8.96 -10.47
C LEU A 243 32.08 -8.50 -9.67
N ILE A 244 31.82 -7.20 -9.69
CA ILE A 244 30.67 -6.54 -9.09
C ILE A 244 29.81 -6.00 -10.23
N GLN A 245 28.58 -6.49 -10.34
CA GLN A 245 27.72 -6.19 -11.49
C GLN A 245 26.88 -4.94 -11.22
N GLY A 246 27.15 -3.87 -11.95
CA GLY A 246 26.40 -2.62 -11.91
C GLY A 246 25.37 -2.47 -13.03
N GLY A 247 25.16 -3.51 -13.85
CA GLY A 247 24.35 -3.48 -15.07
C GLY A 247 25.16 -3.62 -16.36
N GLY A 248 26.48 -3.42 -16.30
CA GLY A 248 27.39 -3.71 -17.41
C GLY A 248 27.52 -5.22 -17.71
N GLN A 249 28.01 -5.54 -18.90
CA GLN A 249 28.11 -6.91 -19.41
C GLN A 249 29.52 -7.22 -19.91
N LEU A 250 29.94 -8.47 -19.68
CA LEU A 250 31.14 -9.04 -20.32
C LEU A 250 30.73 -9.76 -21.59
N LEU A 251 31.43 -9.44 -22.68
CA LEU A 251 31.25 -10.07 -23.98
C LEU A 251 32.44 -10.98 -24.24
N TYR A 252 32.17 -12.29 -24.32
CA TYR A 252 33.19 -13.30 -24.60
C TYR A 252 33.22 -13.62 -26.10
N PRO A 253 34.40 -13.95 -26.66
CA PRO A 253 34.49 -14.35 -28.07
C PRO A 253 33.68 -15.62 -28.34
N SER A 254 32.97 -15.65 -29.47
CA SER A 254 32.17 -16.81 -29.92
C SER A 254 32.99 -17.84 -30.71
N THR A 255 34.25 -17.54 -31.01
CA THR A 255 35.18 -18.38 -31.77
C THR A 255 36.54 -18.39 -31.09
N GLU A 256 37.31 -19.44 -31.32
CA GLU A 256 38.69 -19.55 -30.82
C GLU A 256 39.58 -18.35 -31.24
N PRO A 257 40.50 -17.90 -30.38
CA PRO A 257 40.79 -18.40 -29.03
C PRO A 257 39.72 -18.01 -27.99
N TYR A 258 39.30 -18.96 -27.15
CA TYR A 258 38.42 -18.65 -26.02
C TYR A 258 39.18 -17.94 -24.89
N TYR A 259 38.66 -16.80 -24.44
CA TYR A 259 39.19 -16.06 -23.30
C TYR A 259 38.25 -16.14 -22.11
N THR A 260 38.80 -16.04 -20.91
CA THR A 260 38.06 -16.05 -19.65
C THR A 260 38.60 -15.01 -18.67
N ILE A 261 37.84 -14.73 -17.61
CA ILE A 261 38.31 -13.97 -16.46
C ILE A 261 38.75 -14.96 -15.38
N VAL A 262 40.01 -14.86 -14.99
CA VAL A 262 40.62 -15.71 -13.95
C VAL A 262 40.48 -15.03 -12.59
N PHE A 263 40.05 -15.82 -11.60
CA PHE A 263 39.93 -15.41 -10.21
C PHE A 263 40.98 -16.10 -9.33
N PRO A 264 41.35 -15.54 -8.17
CA PRO A 264 42.23 -16.20 -7.22
C PRO A 264 41.66 -17.55 -6.78
N SER A 265 42.51 -18.58 -6.71
CA SER A 265 42.17 -19.84 -6.03
C SER A 265 42.29 -19.63 -4.51
N TYR A 266 41.21 -19.89 -3.77
CA TYR A 266 41.18 -19.88 -2.30
C TYR A 266 41.69 -21.21 -1.72
#